data_AF-A0ABD0RRY7-F1
#
_entry.id   AF-A0ABD0RRY7-F1
#
_cell.length_a   1.000
_cell.length_b   1.000
_cell.length_c   1.000
_cell.angle_alpha   90.00
_cell.angle_beta   90.00
_cell.angle_gamma   90.00
#
_symmetry.space_group_name_H-M   'P 1'
#
loop_
_entity.id
_entity.type
_entity.pdbx_description
1 polymer ?
#
loop_
_entity_poly.entity_id
_entity_poly.type
_entity_poly.pdbx_seq_one_letter_code
_entity_poly.pdbx_strand_id
1 'polypeptide(L)'
;AAVEDSERIFTELIRSIKRSRSEVTQLIRDQENTAVSRAEGRLKQLEQEIEDLRRRDAELEQLSHKDDHIHFLQSFQSVSVPPGSTDSPSITVSSRLSFDDVAKSVSQMREKLEHFSREEIEMISCK
;
A
#
# COMPACT_ATOMS: atom_id res chain seq x y z
N ALA A 1 -38.87 -8.64 -30.24
CA ALA A 1 -39.28 -8.02 -28.97
C ALA A 1 -38.67 -8.77 -27.79
N ALA A 2 -39.30 -9.78 -27.19
CA ALA A 2 -38.81 -10.40 -25.93
C ALA A 2 -37.35 -10.92 -25.95
N VAL A 3 -36.92 -11.60 -27.01
CA VAL A 3 -35.52 -12.08 -27.16
C VAL A 3 -34.53 -10.93 -27.32
N GLU A 4 -34.89 -9.93 -28.12
CA GLU A 4 -34.05 -8.75 -28.34
C GLU A 4 -33.92 -7.88 -27.08
N ASP A 5 -35.02 -7.73 -26.34
CA ASP A 5 -35.04 -7.04 -25.05
C ASP A 5 -34.19 -7.79 -24.00
N SER A 6 -34.26 -9.13 -23.96
CA SER A 6 -33.43 -9.92 -23.03
C SER A 6 -31.95 -9.86 -23.39
N GLU A 7 -31.59 -9.95 -24.67
CA GLU A 7 -30.21 -9.76 -25.15
C GLU A 7 -29.65 -8.38 -24.78
N ARG A 8 -30.47 -7.31 -24.92
CA ARG A 8 -30.09 -5.97 -24.50
C ARG A 8 -29.80 -5.92 -22.99
N ILE A 9 -30.68 -6.48 -22.16
CA ILE A 9 -30.53 -6.51 -20.69
C ILE A 9 -29.25 -7.27 -20.30
N PHE A 10 -29.02 -8.46 -20.85
CA PHE A 10 -27.79 -9.21 -20.56
C PHE A 10 -26.54 -8.45 -21.00
N THR A 11 -26.59 -7.74 -22.13
CA THR A 11 -25.48 -6.90 -22.58
C THR A 11 -25.20 -5.77 -21.58
N GLU A 12 -26.22 -5.12 -21.03
CA GLU A 12 -26.07 -4.10 -19.98
C GLU A 12 -25.50 -4.68 -18.67
N LEU A 13 -25.97 -5.86 -18.25
CA LEU A 13 -25.42 -6.56 -17.08
C LEU A 13 -23.93 -6.90 -17.27
N ILE A 14 -23.55 -7.42 -18.43
CA ILE A 14 -22.15 -7.70 -18.77
C ILE A 14 -21.30 -6.41 -18.70
N ARG A 15 -21.83 -5.28 -19.22
CA ARG A 15 -21.14 -3.98 -19.11
C ARG A 15 -20.96 -3.55 -17.66
N SER A 16 -21.97 -3.73 -16.83
CA SER A 16 -21.89 -3.42 -15.39
C SER A 16 -20.85 -4.27 -14.67
N ILE A 17 -20.82 -5.59 -14.92
CA ILE A 17 -19.80 -6.48 -14.35
C ILE A 17 -18.39 -6.10 -14.81
N LYS A 18 -18.21 -5.74 -16.09
CA LYS A 18 -16.93 -5.25 -16.62
C LYS A 18 -16.48 -3.97 -15.92
N ARG A 19 -17.41 -3.06 -15.61
CA ARG A 19 -17.13 -1.83 -14.85
C ARG A 19 -16.66 -2.16 -13.43
N SER A 20 -17.41 -2.99 -12.70
CA SER A 20 -17.04 -3.42 -11.35
C SER A 20 -15.69 -4.14 -11.32
N ARG A 21 -15.37 -4.95 -12.33
CA ARG A 21 -14.03 -5.56 -12.48
C ARG A 21 -12.95 -4.49 -12.56
N SER A 22 -13.14 -3.45 -13.38
CA SER A 22 -12.18 -2.36 -13.50
C SER A 22 -12.02 -1.59 -12.19
N GLU A 23 -13.12 -1.32 -11.47
CA GLU A 23 -13.09 -0.64 -10.16
C GLU A 23 -12.29 -1.44 -9.12
N VAL A 24 -12.56 -2.74 -8.98
CA VAL A 24 -11.81 -3.62 -8.05
C VAL A 24 -10.33 -3.70 -8.44
N THR A 25 -10.03 -3.80 -9.74
CA THR A 25 -8.65 -3.82 -10.23
C THR A 25 -7.93 -2.51 -9.89
N GLN A 26 -8.58 -1.37 -10.10
CA GLN A 26 -8.00 -0.07 -9.80
C GLN A 26 -7.73 0.10 -8.30
N LEU A 27 -8.68 -0.33 -7.45
CA LEU A 27 -8.52 -0.30 -5.99
C LEU A 27 -7.28 -1.08 -5.53
N ILE A 28 -7.07 -2.27 -6.10
CA ILE A 28 -5.87 -3.09 -5.84
C ILE A 28 -4.60 -2.32 -6.23
N ARG A 29 -4.56 -1.75 -7.45
CA ARG A 29 -3.39 -1.02 -7.95
C ARG A 29 -3.08 0.23 -7.12
N ASP A 30 -4.10 0.98 -6.73
CA ASP A 30 -3.93 2.19 -5.91
C ASP A 30 -3.35 1.85 -4.54
N GLN A 31 -3.78 0.72 -3.96
CA GLN A 31 -3.26 0.20 -2.71
C GLN A 31 -1.80 -0.26 -2.84
N GLU A 32 -1.46 -1.01 -3.90
CA GLU A 32 -0.07 -1.40 -4.23
C GLU A 32 0.83 -0.17 -4.38
N ASN A 33 0.41 0.80 -5.19
CA ASN A 33 1.17 2.03 -5.43
C ASN A 33 1.39 2.85 -4.15
N THR A 34 0.38 2.92 -3.28
CA THR A 34 0.48 3.60 -1.98
C THR A 34 1.48 2.89 -1.08
N ALA A 35 1.47 1.55 -1.05
CA ALA A 35 2.41 0.76 -0.27
C ALA A 35 3.85 0.93 -0.78
N VAL A 36 4.06 0.90 -2.11
CA VAL A 36 5.36 1.12 -2.75
C VAL A 36 5.87 2.53 -2.45
N SER A 37 5.06 3.57 -2.67
CA SER A 37 5.47 4.97 -2.42
C SER A 37 5.89 5.19 -0.96
N ARG A 38 5.19 4.55 -0.02
CA ARG A 38 5.55 4.60 1.40
C ARG A 38 6.88 3.91 1.69
N ALA A 39 7.12 2.75 1.07
CA ALA A 39 8.37 2.01 1.22
C ALA A 39 9.55 2.80 0.63
N GLU A 40 9.39 3.37 -0.56
CA GLU A 40 10.40 4.23 -1.22
C GLU A 40 10.74 5.46 -0.37
N GLY A 41 9.71 6.14 0.18
CA GLY A 41 9.92 7.27 1.08
C GLY A 41 10.72 6.89 2.34
N ARG A 42 10.49 5.69 2.89
CA ARG A 42 11.27 5.17 4.02
C ARG A 42 12.69 4.77 3.64
N LEU A 43 12.87 4.16 2.47
CA LEU A 43 14.19 3.81 1.97
C LEU A 43 15.06 5.07 1.85
N LYS A 44 14.52 6.12 1.21
CA LYS A 44 15.23 7.40 1.08
C LYS A 44 15.59 8.03 2.43
N GLN A 45 14.69 7.94 3.41
CA GLN A 45 14.97 8.43 4.77
C GLN A 45 16.12 7.65 5.43
N LEU A 46 16.12 6.31 5.30
CA LEU A 46 17.19 5.46 5.84
C LEU A 46 18.54 5.72 5.14
N GLU A 47 18.54 5.93 3.82
CA GLU A 47 19.75 6.29 3.08
C GLU A 47 20.37 7.60 3.60
N GLN A 48 19.53 8.61 3.86
CA GLN A 48 20.00 9.87 4.45
C GLN A 48 20.54 9.68 5.88
N GLU A 49 19.84 8.87 6.69
CA GLU A 49 20.28 8.57 8.06
C GLU A 49 21.64 7.86 8.07
N ILE A 50 21.86 6.92 7.14
CA ILE A 50 23.15 6.24 6.96
C ILE A 50 24.24 7.22 6.55
N GLU A 51 23.96 8.15 5.62
CA GLU A 51 24.92 9.18 5.21
C GLU A 51 25.30 10.10 6.39
N ASP A 52 24.31 10.54 7.16
CA ASP A 52 24.52 11.41 8.32
C ASP A 52 25.28 10.69 9.45
N LEU A 53 25.00 9.39 9.64
CA LEU A 53 25.76 8.53 10.54
C LEU A 53 27.22 8.41 10.10
N ARG A 54 27.47 8.12 8.82
CA ARG A 54 28.84 8.01 8.26
C ARG A 54 29.63 9.31 8.38
N ARG A 55 28.97 10.45 8.14
CA ARG A 55 29.58 11.78 8.29
C ARG A 55 30.01 12.02 9.73
N ARG A 56 29.12 11.76 10.70
CA ARG A 56 29.41 11.91 12.14
C ARG A 56 30.49 10.95 12.61
N ASP A 57 30.47 9.71 12.13
CA ASP A 57 31.50 8.72 12.44
C ASP A 57 32.89 9.22 12.00
N ALA A 58 33.00 9.76 10.78
CA ALA A 58 34.24 10.37 10.30
C ALA A 58 34.66 11.63 11.10
N GLU A 59 33.71 12.46 11.53
CA GLU A 59 33.99 13.63 12.38
C GLU A 59 34.49 13.20 13.77
N LEU A 60 33.88 12.18 14.37
CA LEU A 60 34.30 11.61 15.66
C LEU A 60 35.70 10.99 15.57
N GLU A 61 35.98 10.25 14.49
CA GLU A 61 37.30 9.66 14.26
C GLU A 61 38.38 10.75 14.10
N GLN A 62 38.08 11.84 13.39
CA GLN A 62 39.01 12.97 13.31
C GLN A 62 39.22 13.66 14.65
N LEU A 63 38.16 13.79 15.47
CA LEU A 63 38.24 14.39 16.80
C LEU A 63 39.05 13.55 17.79
N SER A 64 38.99 12.22 17.68
CA SER A 64 39.74 11.30 18.55
C SER A 64 41.25 11.38 18.34
N HIS A 65 41.69 11.71 17.12
CA HIS A 65 43.11 11.84 16.76
C HIS A 65 43.70 13.23 17.02
N LYS A 66 42.91 14.22 17.44
CA LYS A 66 43.40 15.58 17.72
C LYS A 66 43.88 15.68 19.17
N ASP A 67 45.13 16.10 19.34
CA ASP A 67 45.75 16.38 20.65
C ASP A 67 45.40 17.82 21.15
N ASP A 68 44.12 18.20 20.99
CA ASP A 68 43.55 19.47 21.45
C ASP A 68 42.26 19.20 22.23
N HIS A 69 42.42 19.07 23.54
CA HIS A 69 41.33 18.72 24.45
C HIS A 69 40.29 19.83 24.62
N ILE A 70 40.63 21.10 24.37
CA ILE A 70 39.67 22.21 24.45
C ILE A 70 38.75 22.17 23.24
N HIS A 71 39.32 22.00 22.04
CA HIS A 71 38.55 21.82 20.81
C HIS A 71 37.68 20.55 20.87
N PHE A 72 38.18 19.47 21.48
CA PHE A 72 37.39 18.26 21.71
C PHE A 72 36.12 18.56 22.52
N LEU A 73 36.26 19.20 23.69
CA LEU A 73 35.12 19.51 24.56
C LEU A 73 34.09 20.42 23.88
N GLN A 74 34.54 21.39 23.07
CA GLN A 74 33.65 22.30 22.32
C GLN A 74 32.89 21.59 21.19
N SER A 75 33.52 20.64 20.49
CA SER A 75 32.95 19.99 19.29
C SER A 75 32.15 18.74 19.61
N PHE A 76 32.53 18.01 20.67
CA PHE A 76 31.90 16.74 21.03
C PHE A 76 30.42 16.91 21.37
N GLN A 77 30.05 18.02 22.00
CA GLN A 77 28.67 18.29 22.41
C GLN A 77 27.71 18.44 21.22
N SER A 78 28.19 18.95 20.07
CA SER A 78 27.41 19.04 18.83
C SER A 78 27.31 17.72 18.07
N VAL A 79 28.34 16.86 18.17
CA VAL A 79 28.41 15.60 17.39
C VAL A 79 27.80 14.41 18.15
N SER A 80 27.72 14.49 19.48
CA SER A 80 27.23 13.43 20.36
C SER A 80 25.71 13.23 20.36
N VAL A 81 24.93 14.17 19.81
CA VAL A 81 23.48 14.05 19.70
C VAL A 81 23.14 13.47 18.32
N PRO A 82 22.58 12.25 18.22
CA PRO A 82 22.17 11.70 16.94
C PRO A 82 21.00 12.52 16.37
N PRO A 83 21.05 12.97 15.10
CA PRO A 83 19.87 13.47 14.43
C PRO A 83 18.90 12.31 14.22
N GLY A 84 17.63 12.48 14.63
CA GLY A 84 16.55 11.59 14.21
C GLY A 84 16.19 10.42 15.13
N SER A 85 16.62 10.39 16.40
CA SER A 85 16.14 9.36 17.35
C SER A 85 14.67 9.53 17.77
N THR A 86 13.96 10.51 17.23
CA THR A 86 12.56 10.78 17.56
C THR A 86 11.68 9.82 16.78
N ASP A 87 11.30 8.73 17.44
CA ASP A 87 10.23 7.80 17.07
C ASP A 87 10.19 7.46 15.58
N SER A 88 11.09 6.57 15.15
CA SER A 88 10.92 5.88 13.86
C SER A 88 9.51 5.30 13.82
N PRO A 89 8.59 5.85 12.99
CA PRO A 89 7.21 5.43 13.06
C PRO A 89 7.21 4.01 12.53
N SER A 90 6.82 3.05 13.39
CA SER A 90 6.78 1.64 13.01
C SER A 90 6.17 1.55 11.62
N ILE A 91 6.83 0.81 10.73
CA ILE A 91 6.30 0.53 9.39
C ILE A 91 5.15 -0.45 9.59
N THR A 92 4.07 0.02 10.19
CA THR A 92 2.82 -0.70 10.26
C THR A 92 2.24 -0.57 8.87
N VAL A 93 2.48 -1.60 8.06
CA VAL A 93 1.72 -1.86 6.84
C VAL A 93 0.32 -2.27 7.29
N SER A 94 -0.42 -1.32 7.86
CA SER A 94 -1.85 -1.48 8.07
C SER A 94 -2.50 -1.35 6.70
N SER A 95 -2.52 -2.47 5.99
CA SER A 95 -3.27 -2.61 4.76
C SER A 95 -4.74 -2.48 5.12
N ARG A 96 -5.44 -1.45 4.64
CA ARG A 96 -6.87 -1.24 4.96
C ARG A 96 -7.75 -2.37 4.44
N LEU A 97 -7.25 -3.18 3.51
CA LEU A 97 -7.88 -4.37 2.93
C LEU A 97 -6.82 -5.45 2.71
N SER A 98 -7.06 -6.68 3.18
CA SER A 98 -6.25 -7.83 2.78
C SER A 98 -6.60 -8.24 1.35
N PHE A 99 -5.63 -8.71 0.57
CA PHE A 99 -5.92 -9.34 -0.73
C PHE A 99 -6.84 -10.55 -0.58
N ASP A 100 -6.75 -11.27 0.54
CA ASP A 100 -7.64 -12.37 0.86
C ASP A 100 -9.09 -11.89 1.05
N ASP A 101 -9.27 -10.72 1.69
CA ASP A 101 -10.60 -10.13 1.88
C ASP A 101 -11.23 -9.70 0.55
N VAL A 102 -10.41 -9.16 -0.37
CA VAL A 102 -10.86 -8.80 -1.72
C VAL A 102 -11.25 -10.07 -2.49
N ALA A 103 -10.41 -11.09 -2.51
CA ALA A 103 -10.70 -12.36 -3.19
C ALA A 103 -11.95 -13.04 -2.63
N LYS A 104 -12.12 -13.02 -1.30
CA LYS A 104 -13.32 -13.54 -0.63
C LYS A 104 -14.57 -12.75 -1.01
N SER A 105 -14.49 -11.42 -1.02
CA SER A 105 -15.61 -10.55 -1.40
C SER A 105 -16.04 -10.75 -2.86
N VAL A 106 -15.08 -10.87 -3.78
CA VAL A 106 -15.35 -11.16 -5.20
C VAL A 106 -15.95 -12.56 -5.38
N SER A 107 -15.49 -13.55 -4.61
CA SER A 107 -16.06 -14.90 -4.64
C SER A 107 -17.51 -14.93 -4.13
N GLN A 108 -17.80 -14.21 -3.05
CA GLN A 108 -19.18 -14.06 -2.54
C GLN A 108 -20.08 -13.34 -3.55
N MET A 109 -19.57 -12.32 -4.25
CA MET A 109 -20.30 -11.64 -5.31
C MET A 109 -20.67 -12.61 -6.44
N ARG A 110 -19.72 -13.45 -6.88
CA ARG A 110 -19.97 -14.49 -7.89
C ARG A 110 -21.07 -15.45 -7.44
N GLU A 111 -20.96 -16.01 -6.24
CA GLU A 111 -21.93 -16.97 -5.71
C GLU A 111 -23.35 -16.38 -5.63
N LYS A 112 -23.47 -15.15 -5.13
CA LYS A 112 -24.76 -14.44 -5.06
C LYS A 112 -25.36 -14.20 -6.45
N LEU A 113 -24.53 -13.81 -7.42
CA LEU A 113 -25.00 -13.56 -8.79
C LEU A 113 -25.46 -14.85 -9.47
N GLU A 114 -24.71 -15.95 -9.31
CA GLU A 114 -25.07 -17.26 -9.85
C GLU A 114 -26.34 -17.81 -9.21
N HIS A 115 -26.49 -17.66 -7.89
CA HIS A 115 -27.70 -18.06 -7.18
C HIS A 115 -28.93 -17.29 -7.69
N PHE A 116 -28.85 -15.96 -7.69
CA PHE A 116 -29.92 -15.09 -8.17
C PHE A 116 -30.31 -15.42 -9.62
N SER A 117 -29.31 -15.59 -10.50
CA SER A 117 -29.56 -15.91 -11.91
C SER A 117 -30.31 -17.23 -12.07
N ARG A 118 -29.98 -18.24 -11.24
CA ARG A 118 -30.64 -19.55 -11.27
C ARG A 118 -32.10 -19.46 -10.83
N GLU A 119 -32.36 -18.78 -9.70
CA GLU A 119 -33.71 -18.60 -9.16
C GLU A 119 -34.64 -17.90 -10.16
N GLU A 120 -34.17 -16.83 -10.79
CA GLU A 120 -34.96 -16.08 -11.78
C GLU A 120 -35.24 -16.92 -13.04
N ILE A 121 -34.27 -17.70 -13.52
CA ILE A 121 -34.46 -18.59 -14.68
C ILE A 121 -35.46 -19.70 -14.36
N GLU A 122 -35.39 -20.30 -13.17
CA GLU A 122 -36.35 -21.31 -12.72
C GLU A 122 -37.77 -20.74 -12.62
N MET A 123 -37.92 -19.52 -12.11
CA MET A 123 -39.22 -18.83 -12.06
C MET A 123 -39.79 -18.59 -13.47
N ILE A 124 -38.96 -18.25 -14.45
CA ILE A 124 -39.39 -18.05 -15.84
C ILE A 124 -39.83 -19.38 -16.46
N SER A 125 -39.13 -20.48 -16.20
CA SER A 125 -39.48 -21.82 -16.72
C SER A 125 -40.75 -22.42 -16.09
N CYS A 126 -41.12 -22.00 -14.88
CA CYS A 126 -42.31 -22.48 -14.17
C CYS A 126 -43.59 -21.68 -14.47
N LYS A 127 -43.51 -20.65 -15.32
CA LYS A 127 -44.65 -19.88 -15.83
C LYS A 127 -45.04 -20.35 -17.23
#